data_AF-A0A2T5PGQ8-F1
#
_entry.id   AF-A0A2T5PGQ8-F1
#
_cell.length_a   1.000
_cell.length_b   1.000
_cell.length_c   1.000
_cell.angle_alpha   90.00
_cell.angle_beta   90.00
_cell.angle_gamma   90.00
#
_symmetry.space_group_name_H-M   'P 1'
#
loop_
_entity.id
_entity.type
_entity.pdbx_description
1 polymer ?
#
loop_
_entity_poly.entity_id
_entity_poly.type
_entity_poly.pdbx_seq_one_letter_code
_entity_poly.pdbx_strand_id
1 'polypeptide(L)'
;MLQNPHYSSHAEQQAALGSAAKLDPEKHPRRYKLHQAREKFRPTKRCHQPSSEERTPALLERAEALAHLGLTEAARELGVSRSVLDRLRADYGIEFAKPARRNGAGRVKALAGSNPTMKELAAAAGLTYNHTYKLCKLHGIEPGVPYGQDPKGT
;
A
#
# COMPACT_ATOMS: atom_id res chain seq x y z
N MET A 1 6.45 2.58 49.52
CA MET A 1 6.52 2.09 48.13
C MET A 1 5.39 1.09 47.94
N LEU A 2 4.37 1.40 47.13
CA LEU A 2 3.34 0.42 46.80
C LEU A 2 3.96 -0.58 45.80
N GLN A 3 4.06 -1.86 46.19
CA GLN A 3 4.37 -2.93 45.26
C GLN A 3 3.16 -3.12 44.34
N ASN A 4 3.33 -2.89 43.04
CA ASN A 4 2.26 -3.15 42.08
C ASN A 4 2.05 -4.67 41.98
N PRO A 5 0.83 -5.18 42.20
CA PRO A 5 0.55 -6.60 42.07
C PRO A 5 0.76 -7.05 40.62
N HIS A 6 1.57 -8.09 40.44
CA HIS A 6 1.75 -8.75 39.15
C HIS A 6 0.69 -9.82 38.99
N TYR A 7 -0.16 -9.69 37.97
CA TYR A 7 -1.15 -10.69 37.58
C TYR A 7 -0.61 -11.55 36.44
N SER A 8 -0.79 -12.86 36.52
CA SER A 8 -0.34 -13.82 35.48
C SER A 8 -1.30 -13.88 34.29
N SER A 9 -2.56 -13.46 34.47
CA SER A 9 -3.56 -13.43 33.41
C SER A 9 -4.60 -12.32 33.62
N HIS A 10 -5.28 -11.96 32.53
CA HIS A 10 -6.38 -10.98 32.58
C HIS A 10 -7.56 -11.48 33.44
N ALA A 11 -7.80 -12.78 33.48
CA ALA A 11 -8.86 -13.37 34.31
C ALA A 11 -8.54 -13.25 35.82
N GLU A 12 -7.28 -13.47 36.20
CA GLU A 12 -6.80 -13.30 37.57
C GLU A 12 -6.89 -11.84 38.02
N GLN A 13 -6.51 -10.91 37.14
CA GLN A 13 -6.68 -9.48 37.39
C GLN A 13 -8.16 -9.10 37.60
N GLN A 14 -9.08 -9.66 36.81
CA GLN A 14 -10.52 -9.42 36.97
C GLN A 14 -11.06 -10.00 38.28
N ALA A 15 -10.59 -11.19 38.68
CA ALA A 15 -10.98 -11.82 39.94
C ALA A 15 -10.52 -10.98 41.16
N ALA A 16 -9.30 -10.46 41.13
CA ALA A 16 -8.76 -9.59 42.18
C ALA A 16 -9.49 -8.25 42.29
N LEU A 17 -9.94 -7.69 41.16
CA LEU A 17 -10.70 -6.43 41.10
C LEU A 17 -12.20 -6.60 41.40
N GLY A 18 -12.73 -7.82 41.30
CA GLY A 18 -14.11 -8.17 41.69
C GLY A 18 -15.18 -7.31 41.00
N SER A 19 -16.04 -6.66 41.79
CA SER A 19 -17.13 -5.81 41.29
C SER A 19 -16.63 -4.53 40.60
N ALA A 20 -15.40 -4.07 40.90
CA ALA A 20 -14.80 -2.90 40.26
C ALA A 20 -14.30 -3.20 38.84
N ALA A 21 -14.20 -4.47 38.46
CA ALA A 21 -13.88 -4.87 37.09
C ALA A 21 -15.09 -4.71 36.13
N LYS A 22 -16.31 -4.62 36.66
CA LYS A 22 -17.53 -4.48 35.86
C LYS A 22 -17.77 -3.01 35.53
N LEU A 23 -17.89 -2.74 34.24
CA LEU A 23 -18.10 -1.38 33.74
C LEU A 23 -19.57 -0.99 33.87
N ASP A 24 -19.85 0.03 34.68
CA ASP A 24 -21.19 0.56 34.92
C ASP A 24 -21.74 1.30 33.67
N PRO A 25 -22.89 0.87 33.12
CA PRO A 25 -23.49 1.47 31.92
C PRO A 25 -24.03 2.89 32.16
N GLU A 26 -24.44 3.22 33.37
CA GLU A 26 -25.03 4.52 33.70
C GLU A 26 -23.95 5.58 33.92
N LYS A 27 -22.89 5.22 34.66
CA LYS A 27 -21.75 6.12 34.91
C LYS A 27 -20.85 6.29 33.70
N HIS A 28 -20.68 5.25 32.87
CA HIS A 28 -19.73 5.26 31.74
C HIS A 28 -20.33 4.72 30.43
N PRO A 29 -21.38 5.36 29.89
CA PRO A 29 -22.15 4.82 28.76
C PRO A 29 -21.33 4.64 27.49
N ARG A 30 -20.37 5.54 27.21
CA ARG A 30 -19.49 5.43 26.02
C ARG A 30 -18.56 4.23 26.10
N ARG A 31 -17.91 4.03 27.25
CA ARG A 31 -16.98 2.89 27.46
C ARG A 31 -17.75 1.57 27.42
N TYR A 32 -18.97 1.55 27.98
CA TYR A 32 -19.84 0.38 27.99
C TYR A 32 -20.26 -0.05 26.58
N LYS A 33 -20.64 0.91 25.73
CA LYS A 33 -20.95 0.63 24.31
C LYS A 33 -19.76 0.04 23.55
N LEU A 34 -18.55 0.57 23.77
CA LEU A 34 -17.33 0.03 23.15
C LEU A 34 -16.99 -1.38 23.63
N HIS A 35 -17.16 -1.65 24.94
CA HIS A 35 -16.97 -2.99 25.50
C HIS A 35 -17.94 -3.99 24.85
N GLN A 36 -19.23 -3.66 24.78
CA GLN A 36 -20.22 -4.50 24.11
C GLN A 36 -19.91 -4.73 22.62
N ALA A 37 -19.44 -3.70 21.90
CA ALA A 37 -19.09 -3.85 20.49
C ALA A 37 -17.91 -4.83 20.29
N ARG A 38 -16.96 -4.84 21.22
CA ARG A 38 -15.82 -5.78 21.21
C ARG A 38 -16.24 -7.21 21.55
N GLU A 39 -17.13 -7.41 22.52
CA GLU A 39 -17.65 -8.75 22.82
C GLU A 39 -18.48 -9.33 21.67
N LYS A 40 -19.21 -8.47 20.94
CA LYS A 40 -19.98 -8.86 19.75
C LYS A 40 -19.11 -9.05 18.51
N PHE A 41 -17.85 -8.61 18.54
CA PHE A 41 -16.93 -8.77 17.42
C PHE A 41 -16.52 -10.24 17.31
N ARG A 42 -17.08 -10.93 16.33
CA ARG A 42 -16.56 -12.22 15.88
C ARG A 42 -15.55 -11.92 14.77
N PRO A 43 -14.28 -12.34 14.91
CA PRO A 43 -13.34 -12.29 13.81
C PRO A 43 -13.99 -12.98 12.60
N THR A 44 -14.02 -12.30 11.45
CA THR A 44 -14.47 -12.93 10.21
C THR A 44 -13.62 -14.18 10.02
N LYS A 45 -14.26 -15.35 9.84
CA LYS A 45 -13.56 -16.59 9.54
C LYS A 45 -12.65 -16.29 8.35
N ARG A 46 -11.33 -16.39 8.52
CA ARG A 46 -10.39 -16.22 7.43
C ARG A 46 -10.73 -17.29 6.40
N CYS A 47 -11.21 -16.87 5.22
CA CYS A 47 -11.45 -17.80 4.12
C CYS A 47 -10.14 -18.55 3.87
N HIS A 48 -10.21 -19.88 3.78
CA HIS A 48 -9.07 -20.70 3.41
C HIS A 48 -8.57 -20.19 2.06
N GLN A 49 -7.40 -19.53 2.03
CA GLN A 49 -6.74 -19.32 0.75
C GLN A 49 -6.33 -20.69 0.25
N PRO A 50 -6.64 -21.05 -1.02
CA PRO A 50 -6.16 -22.31 -1.58
C PRO A 50 -4.64 -22.38 -1.39
N SER A 51 -4.13 -23.56 -1.02
CA SER A 51 -2.69 -23.77 -0.93
C SER A 51 -2.05 -23.36 -2.26
N SER A 52 -0.93 -22.66 -2.17
CA SER A 52 -0.19 -22.12 -3.32
C SER A 52 0.15 -23.17 -4.38
N GLU A 53 0.17 -24.45 -4.00
CA GLU A 53 0.67 -25.58 -4.78
C GLU A 53 -0.18 -25.90 -6.01
N GLU A 54 -1.51 -25.87 -5.95
CA GLU A 54 -2.35 -26.26 -7.10
C GLU A 54 -2.34 -25.25 -8.27
N ARG A 55 -1.86 -24.03 -8.04
CA ARG A 55 -1.74 -22.99 -9.08
C ARG A 55 -0.32 -22.83 -9.61
N THR A 56 0.67 -23.50 -9.01
CA THR A 56 2.08 -23.22 -9.26
C THR A 56 2.57 -23.61 -10.66
N PRO A 57 2.30 -24.81 -11.24
CA PRO A 57 2.98 -25.20 -12.47
C PRO A 57 2.54 -24.39 -13.71
N ALA A 58 1.23 -24.22 -13.90
CA ALA A 58 0.71 -23.43 -15.03
C ALA A 58 1.02 -21.94 -14.92
N LEU A 59 1.13 -21.41 -13.69
CA LEU A 59 1.52 -20.02 -13.46
C LEU A 59 3.03 -19.84 -13.63
N LEU A 60 3.83 -20.84 -13.24
CA LEU A 60 5.28 -20.88 -13.43
C LEU A 60 5.63 -20.83 -14.93
N GLU A 61 5.06 -21.72 -15.73
CA GLU A 61 5.31 -21.78 -17.19
C GLU A 61 4.96 -20.44 -17.87
N ARG A 62 3.82 -19.85 -17.50
CA ARG A 62 3.41 -18.53 -18.02
C ARG A 62 4.29 -17.39 -17.49
N ALA A 63 4.79 -17.49 -16.26
CA ALA A 63 5.70 -16.52 -15.68
C ALA A 63 7.08 -16.57 -16.36
N GLU A 64 7.58 -17.76 -16.70
CA GLU A 64 8.82 -17.93 -17.46
C GLU A 64 8.70 -17.33 -18.86
N ALA A 65 7.57 -17.53 -19.54
CA ALA A 65 7.32 -16.92 -20.86
C ALA A 65 7.37 -15.38 -20.80
N LEU A 66 7.00 -14.79 -19.65
CA LEU A 66 6.99 -13.35 -19.41
C LEU A 66 8.19 -12.84 -18.61
N ALA A 67 9.23 -13.66 -18.41
CA ALA A 67 10.43 -13.27 -17.66
C ALA A 67 11.20 -12.10 -18.32
N HIS A 68 11.00 -11.91 -19.62
CA HIS A 68 11.56 -10.77 -20.37
C HIS A 68 10.91 -9.41 -19.99
N LEU A 69 9.74 -9.43 -19.36
CA LEU A 69 9.05 -8.23 -18.88
C LEU A 69 9.47 -7.87 -17.45
N GLY A 70 9.26 -6.60 -17.10
CA GLY A 70 9.39 -6.17 -15.71
C GLY A 70 8.35 -6.86 -14.82
N LEU A 71 8.72 -7.17 -13.57
CA LEU A 71 7.87 -7.91 -12.62
C LEU A 71 6.46 -7.30 -12.46
N THR A 72 6.33 -5.97 -12.56
CA THR A 72 5.02 -5.28 -12.49
C THR A 72 4.18 -5.46 -13.76
N GLU A 73 4.83 -5.52 -14.92
CA GLU A 73 4.17 -5.73 -16.21
C GLU A 73 3.74 -7.19 -16.34
N ALA A 74 4.62 -8.13 -15.99
CA ALA A 74 4.31 -9.55 -15.90
C ALA A 74 3.12 -9.83 -14.96
N ALA A 75 3.06 -9.15 -13.81
CA ALA A 75 1.93 -9.28 -12.87
C ALA A 75 0.60 -8.81 -13.48
N ARG A 76 0.63 -7.74 -14.30
CA ARG A 76 -0.57 -7.22 -14.98
C ARG A 76 -1.05 -8.17 -16.07
N GLU A 77 -0.15 -8.66 -16.90
CA GLU A 77 -0.46 -9.62 -17.98
C GLU A 77 -1.01 -10.94 -17.43
N LEU A 78 -0.46 -11.43 -16.33
CA LEU A 78 -0.93 -12.66 -15.69
C LEU A 78 -2.18 -12.47 -14.83
N GLY A 79 -2.62 -11.22 -14.59
CA GLY A 79 -3.75 -10.92 -13.72
C GLY A 79 -3.53 -11.32 -12.26
N VAL A 80 -2.28 -11.37 -11.80
CA VAL A 80 -1.90 -11.80 -10.45
C VAL A 80 -1.24 -10.68 -9.66
N SER A 81 -1.26 -10.81 -8.33
CA SER A 81 -0.56 -9.85 -7.49
C SER A 81 0.94 -10.00 -7.65
N ARG A 82 1.65 -8.86 -7.57
CA ARG A 82 3.12 -8.81 -7.54
C ARG A 82 3.71 -9.78 -6.49
N SER A 83 3.08 -9.90 -5.33
CA SER A 83 3.49 -10.77 -4.23
C SER A 83 3.41 -12.28 -4.54
N VAL A 84 2.65 -12.69 -5.57
CA VAL A 84 2.64 -14.07 -6.06
C VAL A 84 3.88 -14.32 -6.92
N LEU A 85 4.24 -13.38 -7.80
CA LEU A 85 5.45 -13.48 -8.61
C LEU A 85 6.74 -13.36 -7.77
N ASP A 86 6.73 -12.51 -6.74
CA ASP A 86 7.86 -12.42 -5.78
C ASP A 86 8.07 -13.74 -5.02
N ARG A 87 6.99 -14.48 -4.72
CA ARG A 87 7.08 -15.83 -4.14
C ARG A 87 7.62 -16.84 -5.15
N LEU A 88 7.10 -16.86 -6.39
CA LEU A 88 7.63 -17.74 -7.43
C LEU A 88 9.12 -17.50 -7.70
N ARG A 89 9.56 -16.25 -7.65
CA ARG A 89 10.98 -15.91 -7.74
C ARG A 89 11.79 -16.50 -6.57
N ALA A 90 11.26 -16.44 -5.35
CA ALA A 90 11.95 -16.99 -4.17
C ALA A 90 11.98 -18.52 -4.18
N ASP A 91 10.88 -19.15 -4.57
CA ASP A 91 10.68 -20.59 -4.48
C ASP A 91 11.29 -21.34 -5.68
N TYR A 92 11.27 -20.74 -6.88
CA TYR A 92 11.69 -21.38 -8.14
C TYR A 92 12.81 -20.64 -8.88
N GLY A 93 13.28 -19.50 -8.36
CA GLY A 93 14.45 -18.81 -8.92
C GLY A 93 14.22 -18.05 -10.23
N ILE A 94 12.96 -17.75 -10.62
CA ILE A 94 12.68 -16.99 -11.85
C ILE A 94 13.22 -15.57 -11.74
N GLU A 95 14.10 -15.19 -12.68
CA GLU A 95 14.57 -13.83 -12.83
C GLU A 95 13.74 -13.06 -13.85
N PHE A 96 12.91 -12.13 -13.35
CA PHE A 96 12.23 -11.15 -14.20
C PHE A 96 13.19 -10.04 -14.61
N ALA A 97 13.02 -9.52 -15.83
CA ALA A 97 13.78 -8.38 -16.32
C ALA A 97 13.69 -7.22 -15.33
N LYS A 98 14.83 -6.60 -15.05
CA LYS A 98 14.84 -5.38 -14.24
C LYS A 98 13.96 -4.37 -14.95
N PRO A 99 13.05 -3.68 -14.23
CA PRO A 99 12.26 -2.63 -14.86
C PRO A 99 13.26 -1.69 -15.54
N ALA A 100 13.10 -1.50 -16.85
CA ALA A 100 13.88 -0.52 -17.58
C ALA A 100 13.69 0.78 -16.80
N ARG A 101 14.74 1.22 -16.10
CA ARG A 101 14.69 2.41 -15.25
C ARG A 101 14.61 3.62 -16.18
N ARG A 102 13.48 3.81 -16.86
CA ARG A 102 13.04 5.16 -17.24
C ARG A 102 12.63 5.81 -15.94
N ASN A 103 13.65 6.25 -15.18
CA ASN A 103 13.50 7.08 -13.99
C ASN A 103 12.48 8.17 -14.35
N GLY A 104 11.54 8.46 -13.45
CA GLY A 104 10.56 9.53 -13.69
C GLY A 104 11.23 10.81 -14.16
N ALA A 105 12.42 11.10 -13.62
CA ALA A 105 13.33 12.14 -14.07
C ALA A 105 13.70 12.09 -15.56
N GLY A 106 14.05 10.93 -16.10
CA GLY A 106 14.40 10.76 -17.52
C GLY A 106 13.20 10.98 -18.45
N ARG A 107 12.00 10.54 -18.04
CA ARG A 107 10.75 10.83 -18.77
C ARG A 107 10.45 12.33 -18.76
N VAL A 108 10.55 12.96 -17.58
CA VAL A 108 10.35 14.39 -17.40
C VAL A 108 11.36 15.21 -18.20
N LYS A 109 12.65 14.85 -18.19
CA LYS A 109 13.70 15.52 -18.99
C LYS A 109 13.45 15.43 -20.49
N ALA A 110 13.07 14.24 -20.99
CA ALA A 110 12.77 14.06 -22.41
C ALA A 110 11.55 14.89 -22.85
N LEU A 111 10.55 15.04 -21.99
CA LEU A 111 9.32 15.79 -22.27
C LEU A 111 9.46 17.30 -22.06
N ALA A 112 10.35 17.75 -21.16
CA ALA A 112 10.55 19.16 -20.87
C ALA A 112 11.12 19.97 -22.05
N GLY A 113 11.80 19.33 -23.01
CA GLY A 113 12.33 19.98 -24.21
C GLY A 113 11.27 20.56 -25.17
N SER A 114 10.00 20.21 -24.99
CA SER A 114 8.88 20.69 -25.80
C SER A 114 8.11 21.86 -25.16
N ASN A 115 8.66 22.50 -24.12
CA ASN A 115 8.01 23.55 -23.31
C ASN A 115 6.58 23.22 -22.80
N PRO A 116 6.26 21.98 -22.38
CA PRO A 116 4.94 21.68 -21.83
C PRO A 116 4.73 22.36 -20.49
N THR A 117 3.48 22.69 -20.17
CA THR A 117 3.11 23.14 -18.84
C THR A 117 3.33 22.03 -17.80
N MET A 118 3.49 22.38 -16.51
CA MET A 118 3.67 21.38 -15.45
C MET A 118 2.57 20.32 -15.39
N LYS A 119 1.33 20.70 -15.73
CA LYS A 119 0.17 19.80 -15.75
C LYS A 119 0.24 18.82 -16.92
N GLU A 120 0.60 19.31 -18.10
CA GLU A 120 0.79 18.49 -19.30
C GLU A 120 1.99 17.55 -19.14
N LEU A 121 3.08 18.05 -18.55
CA LEU A 121 4.27 17.27 -18.25
C LEU A 121 3.96 16.15 -17.24
N ALA A 122 3.15 16.43 -16.22
CA ALA A 122 2.68 15.39 -15.28
C ALA A 122 1.82 14.33 -15.97
N ALA A 123 0.87 14.74 -16.82
CA ALA A 123 0.02 13.85 -17.57
C ALA A 123 0.83 12.97 -18.55
N ALA A 124 1.73 13.56 -19.34
CA ALA A 124 2.58 12.86 -20.31
C ALA A 124 3.61 11.94 -19.62
N ALA A 125 4.11 12.33 -18.45
CA ALA A 125 4.97 11.47 -17.63
C ALA A 125 4.19 10.36 -16.90
N GLY A 126 2.85 10.42 -16.86
CA GLY A 126 2.01 9.49 -16.09
C GLY A 126 2.29 9.57 -14.58
N LEU A 127 2.70 10.74 -14.09
CA LEU A 127 3.08 10.99 -12.71
C LEU A 127 2.12 11.99 -12.08
N THR A 128 2.05 12.00 -10.75
CA THR A 128 1.31 13.04 -10.03
C THR A 128 2.03 14.38 -10.13
N TYR A 129 1.28 15.48 -10.07
CA TYR A 129 1.83 16.84 -10.10
C TYR A 129 2.93 17.06 -9.04
N ASN A 130 2.69 16.59 -7.81
CA ASN A 130 3.69 16.70 -6.73
C ASN A 130 4.95 15.90 -7.00
N HIS A 131 4.83 14.74 -7.65
CA HIS A 131 5.98 13.91 -7.98
C HIS A 131 6.79 14.53 -9.13
N THR A 132 6.14 15.05 -10.17
CA THR A 132 6.83 15.76 -11.25
C THR A 132 7.48 17.04 -10.76
N TYR A 133 6.83 17.81 -9.89
CA TYR A 133 7.42 19.03 -9.31
C TYR A 133 8.71 18.73 -8.55
N LYS A 134 8.71 17.68 -7.70
CA LYS A 134 9.92 17.24 -6.99
C LYS A 134 11.03 16.84 -7.95
N LEU A 135 10.71 16.13 -9.04
CA LEU A 135 11.69 15.72 -10.04
C LEU A 135 12.25 16.91 -10.82
N CYS A 136 11.41 17.88 -11.20
CA CYS A 136 11.85 19.09 -11.89
C CYS A 136 12.80 19.90 -11.00
N LYS A 137 12.42 20.12 -9.73
CA LYS A 137 13.25 20.85 -8.76
C LYS A 137 14.59 20.15 -8.49
N LEU A 138 14.58 18.83 -8.34
CA LEU A 138 15.78 18.05 -8.03
C LEU A 138 16.77 18.00 -9.20
N HIS A 139 16.27 18.11 -10.43
CA HIS A 139 17.09 18.00 -11.64
C HIS A 139 17.28 19.32 -12.40
N GLY A 140 16.86 20.45 -11.82
CA GLY A 140 16.99 21.77 -12.44
C GLY A 140 16.24 21.90 -13.77
N ILE A 141 15.11 21.22 -13.90
CA ILE A 141 14.29 21.23 -15.13
C ILE A 141 13.29 22.36 -14.98
N GLU A 142 13.36 23.34 -15.87
CA GLU A 142 12.38 24.41 -15.97
C GLU A 142 11.25 23.98 -16.93
N PRO A 143 10.08 23.60 -16.43
CA PRO A 143 8.92 23.33 -17.27
C PRO A 143 8.44 24.66 -17.88
N GLY A 144 7.82 24.60 -19.06
CA GLY A 144 7.16 25.77 -19.65
C GLY A 144 6.16 26.35 -18.64
N VAL A 145 6.32 27.63 -18.31
CA VAL A 145 5.56 28.30 -17.27
C VAL A 145 4.21 28.78 -17.80
N PRO A 146 3.06 28.31 -17.30
CA PRO A 146 1.83 29.10 -17.34
C PRO A 146 1.58 29.68 -15.94
N TYR A 147 2.38 30.63 -15.49
CA TYR A 147 1.95 31.50 -14.40
C TYR A 147 1.12 32.62 -15.02
N GLY A 148 -0.20 32.53 -14.83
CA GLY A 148 -1.14 33.62 -15.07
C GLY A 148 -2.03 33.43 -16.29
N GLN A 149 -3.19 32.82 -16.09
CA GLN A 149 -4.47 33.31 -16.58
C GLN A 149 -5.59 32.51 -15.90
N ASP A 150 -5.90 32.89 -14.66
CA ASP A 150 -7.25 32.67 -14.16
C ASP A 150 -8.16 33.65 -14.94
N PRO A 151 -9.19 33.18 -15.67
CA PRO A 151 -10.19 34.09 -16.21
C PRO A 151 -10.97 34.67 -15.02
N LYS A 152 -10.69 35.92 -14.66
CA LYS A 152 -11.61 36.68 -13.82
C LYS A 152 -12.88 36.89 -14.63
N GLY A 153 -13.91 36.13 -14.25
CA GLY A 153 -15.28 36.47 -14.60
C GLY A 153 -15.65 37.79 -13.97
N THR A 154 -16.05 38.73 -14.83
CA THR A 154 -17.13 39.71 -14.64
C THR A 154 -17.62 40.07 -16.03
#